data_AF-A0A7M5UZJ5-F1
#
_entry.id   AF-A0A7M5UZJ5-F1
#
_cell.length_a   1.000
_cell.length_b   1.000
_cell.length_c   1.000
_cell.angle_alpha   90.00
_cell.angle_beta   90.00
_cell.angle_gamma   90.00
#
_symmetry.space_group_name_H-M   'P 1'
#
loop_
_entity.id
_entity.type
_entity.pdbx_description
1 polymer ?
#
loop_
_entity_poly.entity_id
_entity_poly.type
_entity_poly.pdbx_seq_one_letter_code
_entity_poly.pdbx_strand_id
1 'polypeptide(L)'
;MTWLYFFAILMNTIQVCDSKPSASRSKDKLEYELIFPERIHTHRSKRDLSTNSNGVHDSDVAYRLPTSNQDIVLDLKKRGKHLADSIRIISHNGDGAQEFEDHVPEDCHYVGTIRGIEDSHAYISTCHGVTGTLDDGSNRFDIIPH
;
A
#
# COMPACT_ATOMS: atom_id res chain seq x y z
N MET A 1 -40.95 -55.14 -18.71
CA MET A 1 -41.47 -54.24 -17.64
C MET A 1 -40.36 -53.94 -16.64
N THR A 2 -39.31 -53.22 -17.04
CA THR A 2 -38.24 -52.70 -16.14
C THR A 2 -37.55 -51.48 -16.79
N TRP A 3 -38.31 -50.64 -17.51
CA TRP A 3 -37.79 -49.46 -18.20
C TRP A 3 -38.67 -48.23 -17.96
N LEU A 4 -39.13 -48.05 -16.71
CA LEU A 4 -39.93 -46.90 -16.26
C LEU A 4 -39.51 -46.38 -14.87
N TYR A 5 -38.28 -46.66 -14.43
CA TYR A 5 -37.75 -46.16 -13.14
C TYR A 5 -36.59 -45.16 -13.30
N PHE A 6 -36.30 -44.69 -14.51
CA PHE A 6 -35.17 -43.76 -14.76
C PHE A 6 -35.58 -42.32 -15.08
N PHE A 7 -36.89 -42.01 -15.14
CA PHE A 7 -37.38 -40.71 -15.59
C PHE A 7 -37.98 -39.82 -14.47
N ALA A 8 -37.61 -40.06 -13.21
CA ALA A 8 -38.19 -39.37 -12.05
C ALA A 8 -37.17 -38.78 -11.06
N ILE A 9 -35.97 -38.38 -11.51
CA ILE A 9 -35.00 -37.69 -10.62
C ILE A 9 -34.35 -36.47 -11.30
N LEU A 10 -35.12 -35.66 -12.04
CA LEU A 10 -34.59 -34.40 -12.59
C LEU A 10 -35.55 -33.20 -12.51
N MET A 11 -36.50 -33.21 -11.57
CA MET A 11 -37.25 -32.00 -11.23
C MET A 11 -37.30 -31.80 -9.72
N ASN A 12 -36.96 -30.57 -9.29
CA ASN A 12 -36.72 -30.07 -7.92
C ASN A 12 -35.27 -30.29 -7.47
N THR A 13 -34.41 -29.27 -7.37
CA THR A 13 -34.64 -27.96 -6.74
C THR A 13 -33.86 -26.86 -7.47
N ILE A 14 -34.54 -25.94 -8.16
CA ILE A 14 -33.95 -24.63 -8.43
C ILE A 14 -34.14 -23.84 -7.14
N GLN A 15 -33.09 -23.76 -6.33
CA GLN A 15 -33.06 -22.79 -5.24
C GLN A 15 -32.84 -21.42 -5.86
N VAL A 16 -33.93 -20.69 -6.09
CA VAL A 16 -33.86 -19.27 -6.40
C VAL A 16 -33.26 -18.61 -5.16
N CYS A 17 -32.06 -18.03 -5.31
CA CYS A 17 -31.51 -17.16 -4.28
C CYS A 17 -32.38 -15.90 -4.22
N ASP A 18 -33.33 -15.88 -3.30
CA ASP A 18 -34.11 -14.70 -2.98
C ASP A 18 -33.17 -13.73 -2.23
N SER A 19 -32.50 -12.83 -2.95
CA SER A 19 -31.73 -11.77 -2.33
C SER A 19 -32.72 -10.78 -1.71
N LYS A 20 -33.05 -10.98 -0.43
CA LYS A 20 -33.69 -9.93 0.38
C LYS A 20 -32.84 -8.67 0.27
N PRO A 21 -33.39 -7.49 -0.04
CA PRO A 21 -32.61 -6.27 0.05
C PRO A 21 -32.28 -6.07 1.53
N SER A 22 -31.00 -6.27 1.88
CA SER A 22 -30.48 -5.85 3.17
C SER A 22 -30.51 -4.34 3.19
N ALA A 23 -31.62 -3.80 3.68
CA ALA A 23 -31.74 -2.42 4.11
C ALA A 23 -30.95 -2.28 5.43
N SER A 24 -29.63 -2.09 5.31
CA SER A 24 -28.86 -1.28 6.24
C SER A 24 -27.57 -0.89 5.54
N ARG A 25 -27.61 0.22 4.80
CA ARG A 25 -26.40 0.93 4.40
C ARG A 25 -25.85 1.60 5.67
N SER A 26 -25.19 0.81 6.52
CA SER A 26 -24.35 1.38 7.57
C SER A 26 -23.28 2.21 6.87
N LYS A 27 -23.19 3.48 7.25
CA LYS A 27 -22.10 4.35 6.84
C LYS A 27 -20.80 3.61 7.13
N ASP A 28 -20.07 3.27 6.09
CA ASP A 28 -18.72 2.74 6.22
C ASP A 28 -17.87 3.87 6.82
N LYS A 29 -17.65 3.81 8.12
CA LYS A 29 -16.84 4.76 8.87
C LYS A 29 -15.40 4.39 8.52
N LEU A 30 -14.81 5.11 7.57
CA LEU A 30 -13.37 5.01 7.33
C LEU A 30 -12.66 5.40 8.64
N GLU A 31 -12.10 4.42 9.34
CA GLU A 31 -11.26 4.65 10.52
C GLU A 31 -9.87 5.06 10.04
N TYR A 32 -9.71 6.33 9.71
CA TYR A 32 -8.40 6.93 9.49
C TYR A 32 -8.12 7.98 10.57
N GLU A 33 -6.85 8.11 10.91
CA GLU A 33 -6.35 9.15 11.80
C GLU A 33 -5.51 10.12 10.98
N LEU A 34 -5.81 11.42 11.10
CA LEU A 34 -4.99 12.45 10.47
C LEU A 34 -3.75 12.70 11.32
N ILE A 35 -2.59 12.37 10.78
CA ILE A 35 -1.30 12.55 11.44
C ILE A 35 -0.39 13.47 10.62
N PHE A 36 0.58 14.10 11.29
CA PHE A 36 1.62 14.90 10.65
C PHE A 36 2.98 14.26 10.94
N PRO A 37 3.52 13.47 9.99
CA PRO A 37 4.83 12.84 10.15
C PRO A 37 5.92 13.86 10.42
N GLU A 38 6.96 13.45 11.13
CA GLU A 38 8.17 14.22 11.34
C GLU A 38 9.39 13.38 11.00
N ARG A 39 10.32 13.94 10.24
CA ARG A 39 11.60 13.29 9.96
C ARG A 39 12.54 13.49 11.15
N ILE A 40 13.09 12.40 11.66
CA ILE A 40 14.11 12.43 12.70
C ILE A 40 15.47 12.54 11.99
N HIS A 41 16.10 13.71 12.09
CA HIS A 41 17.43 13.97 11.54
C HIS A 41 18.29 14.73 12.55
N THR A 42 19.57 14.39 12.65
CA THR A 42 20.49 15.03 13.63
C THR A 42 20.80 16.49 13.30
N HIS A 43 20.80 16.85 12.00
CA HIS A 43 21.30 18.13 11.48
C HIS A 43 20.26 19.05 10.82
N ARG A 44 19.04 18.58 10.53
CA ARG A 44 18.05 19.36 9.75
C ARG A 44 16.83 19.71 10.58
N SER A 45 16.15 20.79 10.18
CA SER A 45 14.96 21.27 10.88
C SER A 45 13.87 20.20 10.92
N LYS A 46 13.13 20.12 12.03
CA LYS A 46 12.08 19.11 12.31
C LYS A 46 10.94 19.04 11.27
N ARG A 47 10.86 19.97 10.31
CA ARG A 47 9.75 20.09 9.34
C ARG A 47 10.07 19.56 7.94
N ASP A 48 11.31 19.18 7.65
CA ASP A 48 11.68 18.65 6.34
C ASP A 48 11.45 17.14 6.28
N LEU A 49 10.41 16.71 5.56
CA LEU A 49 10.14 15.29 5.30
C LEU A 49 10.94 14.73 4.12
N SER A 50 11.63 15.58 3.36
CA SER A 50 12.41 15.14 2.22
C SER A 50 13.57 14.27 2.67
N THR A 51 13.77 13.17 1.96
CA THR A 51 14.99 12.36 2.01
C THR A 51 15.97 12.76 0.90
N ASN A 52 15.53 13.61 -0.03
CA ASN A 52 16.31 14.06 -1.16
C ASN A 52 17.15 15.29 -0.79
N SER A 53 18.46 15.14 -0.99
CA SER A 53 19.46 16.19 -0.89
C SER A 53 20.16 16.32 -2.24
N ASN A 54 19.80 17.35 -3.02
CA ASN A 54 20.40 17.65 -4.33
C ASN A 54 20.32 16.48 -5.34
N GLY A 55 19.17 15.81 -5.42
CA GLY A 55 18.92 14.68 -6.31
C GLY A 55 19.33 13.32 -5.73
N VAL A 56 19.89 13.28 -4.52
CA VAL A 56 20.33 12.04 -3.87
C VAL A 56 19.51 11.79 -2.63
N HIS A 57 18.90 10.60 -2.55
CA HIS A 57 18.14 10.16 -1.39
C HIS A 57 19.03 9.50 -0.34
N ASP A 58 18.83 9.91 0.93
CA ASP A 58 19.56 9.39 2.09
C ASP A 58 19.42 7.86 2.25
N SER A 59 20.46 7.17 2.70
CA SER A 59 20.44 5.70 2.81
C SER A 59 19.62 5.19 3.98
N ASP A 60 19.66 5.92 5.10
CA ASP A 60 19.02 5.55 6.36
C ASP A 60 18.24 6.76 6.86
N VAL A 61 16.95 6.56 7.14
CA VAL A 61 16.05 7.62 7.58
C VAL A 61 15.15 7.11 8.68
N ALA A 62 14.71 8.01 9.55
CA ALA A 62 13.73 7.70 10.57
C ALA A 62 12.60 8.71 10.57
N TYR A 63 11.37 8.23 10.80
CA TYR A 63 10.19 9.07 10.89
C TYR A 63 9.47 8.82 12.22
N ARG A 64 9.01 9.90 12.84
CA ARG A 64 8.06 9.87 13.95
C ARG A 64 6.67 10.12 13.38
N LEU A 65 5.73 9.25 13.70
CA LEU A 65 4.32 9.36 13.36
C LEU A 65 3.56 9.60 14.67
N PRO A 66 3.18 10.86 14.97
CA PRO A 66 2.43 11.16 16.18
C PRO A 66 1.00 10.66 16.00
N THR A 67 0.60 9.64 16.76
CA THR A 67 -0.80 9.16 16.79
C THR A 67 -1.46 9.54 18.11
N SER A 68 -2.78 9.43 18.16
CA SER A 68 -3.62 9.70 19.31
C SER A 68 -3.29 8.80 20.51
N ASN A 69 -2.83 7.58 20.24
CA ASN A 69 -2.49 6.59 21.26
C ASN A 69 -1.02 6.70 21.67
N GLN A 70 -0.11 6.62 20.70
CA GLN A 70 1.33 6.68 20.94
C GLN A 70 2.12 7.10 19.69
N ASP A 71 3.31 7.66 19.90
CA ASP A 71 4.24 7.92 18.80
C ASP A 71 4.76 6.60 18.23
N ILE A 72 4.58 6.40 16.92
CA ILE A 72 5.21 5.31 16.17
C ILE A 72 6.49 5.85 15.57
N VAL A 73 7.61 5.17 15.78
CA VAL A 73 8.88 5.55 15.17
C VAL A 73 9.30 4.47 14.17
N LEU A 74 9.56 4.88 12.94
CA LEU A 74 10.03 4.02 11.87
C LEU A 74 11.54 4.16 11.72
N ASP A 75 12.24 3.04 11.69
CA ASP A 75 13.66 2.97 11.32
C ASP A 75 13.76 2.33 9.94
N LEU A 76 14.15 3.12 8.94
CA LEU A 76 14.02 2.78 7.53
C LEU A 76 15.37 2.81 6.82
N LYS A 77 15.60 1.82 5.97
CA LYS A 77 16.74 1.75 5.05
C LYS A 77 16.26 1.78 3.62
N LYS A 78 16.95 2.57 2.80
CA LYS A 78 16.68 2.64 1.38
C LYS A 78 16.80 1.26 0.78
N ARG A 79 15.77 0.85 0.04
CA ARG A 79 15.77 -0.42 -0.67
C ARG A 79 16.86 -0.33 -1.74
N GLY A 80 17.79 -1.28 -1.73
CA GLY A 80 18.86 -1.32 -2.73
C GLY A 80 18.32 -1.37 -4.15
N LYS A 81 19.18 -1.04 -5.13
CA LYS A 81 18.90 -1.07 -6.57
C LYS A 81 18.64 -2.50 -7.05
N HIS A 82 17.47 -3.03 -6.73
CA HIS A 82 16.98 -4.31 -7.25
C HIS A 82 16.07 -4.12 -8.46
N LEU A 83 15.78 -2.87 -8.83
CA LEU A 83 15.13 -2.52 -10.08
C LEU A 83 16.19 -2.36 -11.17
N ALA A 84 15.82 -2.69 -12.41
CA ALA A 84 16.66 -2.43 -13.57
C ALA A 84 16.99 -0.93 -13.66
N ASP A 85 18.20 -0.61 -14.13
CA ASP A 85 18.65 0.79 -14.28
C ASP A 85 17.71 1.62 -15.17
N SER A 86 16.99 0.97 -16.10
CA SER A 86 15.85 1.53 -16.81
C SER A 86 14.81 0.46 -17.14
N ILE A 87 13.56 0.88 -17.21
CA ILE A 87 12.40 0.07 -17.60
C ILE A 87 11.84 0.66 -18.88
N ARG A 88 11.60 -0.18 -19.90
CA ARG A 88 10.92 0.25 -21.12
C ARG A 88 9.41 0.06 -20.98
N ILE A 89 8.67 1.14 -20.99
CA ILE A 89 7.22 1.19 -21.04
C ILE A 89 6.80 1.18 -22.51
N ILE A 90 5.88 0.29 -22.85
CA ILE A 90 5.26 0.20 -24.18
C ILE A 90 3.79 0.53 -24.01
N SER A 91 3.35 1.63 -24.60
CA SER A 91 1.95 2.05 -24.64
C SER A 91 1.43 2.05 -26.07
N HIS A 92 0.11 2.11 -26.22
CA HIS A 92 -0.53 2.29 -27.52
C HIS A 92 -1.34 3.58 -27.49
N ASN A 93 -1.19 4.41 -28.50
CA ASN A 93 -1.97 5.64 -28.63
C ASN A 93 -3.36 5.39 -29.20
N GLY A 94 -4.15 6.46 -29.34
CA GLY A 94 -5.54 6.37 -29.83
C GLY A 94 -5.68 5.78 -31.23
N ASP A 95 -4.62 5.83 -32.05
CA ASP A 95 -4.57 5.26 -33.39
C ASP A 95 -4.05 3.80 -33.39
N GLY A 96 -3.76 3.23 -32.22
CA GLY A 96 -3.24 1.87 -32.04
C GLY A 96 -1.74 1.72 -32.31
N ALA A 97 -1.03 2.81 -32.63
CA ALA A 97 0.42 2.80 -32.82
C ALA A 97 1.14 2.67 -31.47
N GLN A 98 2.26 1.94 -31.48
CA GLN A 98 3.09 1.74 -30.29
C GLN A 98 3.93 2.97 -29.99
N GLU A 99 3.95 3.34 -28.72
CA GLU A 99 4.82 4.35 -28.14
C GLU A 99 5.75 3.69 -27.11
N PHE A 100 6.99 4.16 -27.08
CA PHE A 100 8.04 3.62 -26.23
C PHE A 100 8.58 4.71 -25.34
N GLU A 101 8.62 4.46 -24.04
CA GLU A 101 9.18 5.36 -23.04
C GLU A 101 10.18 4.59 -22.17
N ASP A 102 11.39 5.12 -22.01
CA ASP A 102 12.35 4.58 -21.05
C ASP A 102 12.18 5.33 -19.72
N HIS A 103 11.79 4.59 -18.68
CA HIS A 103 11.57 5.09 -17.32
C HIS A 103 12.69 4.63 -16.39
N VAL A 104 13.31 5.56 -15.66
CA VAL A 104 14.30 5.25 -14.62
C VAL A 104 13.59 5.27 -13.28
N PRO A 105 13.48 4.12 -12.58
CA PRO A 105 12.84 4.07 -11.27
C PRO A 105 13.54 4.99 -10.27
N GLU A 106 12.76 5.72 -9.49
CA GLU A 106 13.30 6.61 -8.48
C GLU A 106 13.88 5.81 -7.28
N ASP A 107 15.00 6.29 -6.74
CA ASP A 107 15.71 5.69 -5.62
C ASP A 107 15.21 6.27 -4.28
N CYS A 108 13.91 6.20 -4.04
CA CYS A 108 13.20 6.84 -2.91
C CYS A 108 12.29 5.89 -2.13
N HIS A 109 12.49 4.58 -2.31
CA HIS A 109 11.76 3.51 -1.63
C HIS A 109 12.57 2.95 -0.47
N TYR A 110 11.91 2.69 0.65
CA TYR A 110 12.52 2.28 1.90
C TYR A 110 11.81 1.07 2.51
N VAL A 111 12.58 0.23 3.17
CA VAL A 111 12.11 -0.89 3.97
C VAL A 111 12.68 -0.78 5.38
N GLY A 112 11.93 -1.24 6.38
CA GLY A 112 12.38 -1.14 7.76
C GLY A 112 11.42 -1.74 8.75
N THR A 113 11.49 -1.26 9.99
CA THR A 113 10.70 -1.80 11.11
C THR A 113 10.15 -0.66 11.97
N ILE A 114 9.17 -1.01 12.81
CA ILE A 114 8.67 -0.13 13.87
C ILE A 114 9.57 -0.31 15.09
N ARG A 115 10.12 0.80 15.59
CA ARG A 115 11.05 0.78 16.72
C ARG A 115 10.37 0.20 17.96
N GLY A 116 10.99 -0.81 18.55
CA GLY A 116 10.51 -1.47 19.76
C GLY A 116 9.43 -2.54 19.54
N ILE A 117 9.05 -2.83 18.30
CA ILE A 117 8.15 -3.93 17.95
C ILE A 117 8.94 -4.96 17.13
N GLU A 118 9.15 -6.14 17.72
CA GLU A 118 9.77 -7.28 17.04
C GLU A 118 8.90 -7.77 15.89
N ASP A 119 9.52 -8.31 14.84
CA ASP A 119 8.85 -8.83 13.63
C ASP A 119 7.92 -7.82 12.90
N SER A 120 8.05 -6.54 13.19
CA SER A 120 7.34 -5.47 12.47
C SER A 120 7.99 -5.16 11.13
N HIS A 121 7.19 -4.68 10.19
CA HIS A 121 7.64 -4.32 8.84
C HIS A 121 7.08 -2.97 8.41
N ALA A 122 7.90 -2.19 7.72
CA ALA A 122 7.51 -0.92 7.13
C ALA A 122 8.00 -0.85 5.68
N TYR A 123 7.12 -0.45 4.77
CA TYR A 123 7.41 -0.19 3.36
C TYR A 123 7.00 1.23 3.05
N ILE A 124 7.97 2.13 2.86
CA ILE A 124 7.72 3.57 2.74
C ILE A 124 8.26 4.10 1.42
N SER A 125 7.46 4.89 0.72
CA SER A 125 7.87 5.73 -0.40
C SER A 125 8.04 7.16 0.09
N THR A 126 9.07 7.84 -0.40
CA THR A 126 9.30 9.27 -0.17
C THR A 126 9.38 10.09 -1.46
N CYS A 127 9.04 9.46 -2.59
CA CYS A 127 9.15 10.02 -3.94
C CYS A 127 8.24 11.25 -4.13
N HIS A 128 7.02 11.16 -3.59
CA HIS A 128 6.00 12.21 -3.67
C HIS A 128 5.36 12.44 -2.29
N GLY A 129 6.22 12.67 -1.28
CA GLY A 129 5.83 12.70 0.12
C GLY A 129 5.88 11.31 0.78
N VAL A 130 5.57 11.27 2.08
CA VAL A 130 5.66 10.04 2.89
C VAL A 130 4.38 9.23 2.71
N THR A 131 4.49 8.09 2.05
CA THR A 131 3.36 7.16 1.85
C THR A 131 3.84 5.73 2.04
N GLY A 132 2.93 4.79 2.30
CA GLY A 132 3.31 3.38 2.39
C GLY A 132 2.50 2.59 3.39
N THR A 133 3.07 1.47 3.84
CA THR A 133 2.40 0.49 4.69
C THR A 133 3.27 0.14 5.89
N LEU A 134 2.63 -0.02 7.04
CA LEU A 134 3.19 -0.50 8.29
C LEU A 134 2.47 -1.77 8.72
N ASP A 135 3.20 -2.73 9.27
CA ASP A 135 2.68 -3.95 9.86
C ASP A 135 3.36 -4.14 11.23
N ASP A 136 2.57 -4.14 12.30
CA ASP A 136 3.07 -4.34 13.67
C ASP A 136 3.05 -5.81 14.12
N GLY A 137 2.74 -6.73 13.20
CA GLY A 137 2.56 -8.16 13.43
C GLY A 137 1.13 -8.56 13.78
N SER A 138 0.29 -7.62 14.18
CA SER A 138 -1.13 -7.83 14.50
C SER A 138 -2.07 -7.08 13.55
N ASN A 139 -1.69 -5.86 13.20
CA ASN A 139 -2.47 -4.92 12.40
C ASN A 139 -1.59 -4.34 11.29
N ARG A 140 -2.26 -4.01 10.19
CA ARG A 140 -1.67 -3.31 9.06
C ARG A 140 -2.27 -1.92 8.92
N PHE A 141 -1.42 -0.93 8.76
CA PHE A 141 -1.78 0.48 8.58
C PHE A 141 -1.21 1.01 7.28
N ASP A 142 -1.98 1.85 6.58
CA ASP A 142 -1.52 2.53 5.37
C ASP A 142 -1.42 4.04 5.60
N ILE A 143 -0.30 4.63 5.19
CA ILE A 143 -0.06 6.06 5.16
C ILE A 143 -0.42 6.56 3.77
N ILE A 144 -1.53 7.28 3.69
CA ILE A 144 -2.09 7.80 2.44
C ILE A 144 -2.05 9.34 2.51
N PRO A 145 -1.56 10.01 1.45
CA PRO A 145 -1.60 11.46 1.40
C PRO A 145 -3.05 11.94 1.24
N HIS A 146 -3.41 13.01 1.95
CA HIS A 146 -4.70 13.70 1.83
C HIS A 146 -4.60 14.88 0.87
#